data_AF-A0A9W7ZPX7-F1
#
_entry.id   AF-A0A9W7ZPX7-F1
#
_cell.length_a   1.000
_cell.length_b   1.000
_cell.length_c   1.000
_cell.angle_alpha   90.00
_cell.angle_beta   90.00
_cell.angle_gamma   90.00
#
_symmetry.space_group_name_H-M   'P 1'
#
loop_
_entity.id
_entity.type
_entity.pdbx_description
1 polymer ?
#
loop_
_entity_poly.entity_id
_entity_poly.type
_entity_poly.pdbx_seq_one_letter_code
_entity_poly.pdbx_strand_id
1 'polypeptide(L)'
;MSAHHPFLHPFGMPRMAAYAAGLLLSFIAFVMWCHLVHLFHDSWYGSPSSFNFALFAGLFAVLTGLQLVLSPFIHHRVGSRATSSLVHPITETALVALATLFWFCAAVATAAYVGVPHCVFSSCRTSQAAIAFSWFSFIAFAFALGLLLRDWFVHRGNLMHVRNPDGVAPAAPAAYGVEKPVEVQPNTSVAADSGVASHHAEHSVVADHPAAVPAPHAPQDSHAVPMPETSPDTSHMTMPEPRPNYQA
;
A
#
# COMPACT_ATOMS: atom_id res chain seq x y z
N MET A 1 -13.36 26.02 31.79
CA MET A 1 -12.90 26.34 30.42
C MET A 1 -12.18 25.11 29.89
N SER A 2 -12.90 24.23 29.20
CA SER A 2 -12.30 23.06 28.53
C SER A 2 -11.54 23.54 27.31
N ALA A 3 -10.22 23.41 27.34
CA ALA A 3 -9.40 23.53 26.15
C ALA A 3 -9.80 22.40 25.20
N HIS A 4 -10.60 22.72 24.18
CA HIS A 4 -10.72 21.88 23.00
C HIS A 4 -9.29 21.73 22.45
N HIS A 5 -8.73 20.53 22.56
CA HIS A 5 -7.48 20.16 21.91
C HIS A 5 -7.79 19.77 20.46
N PRO A 6 -7.59 20.64 19.45
CA PRO A 6 -7.79 20.29 18.03
C PRO A 6 -6.73 19.33 17.48
N PHE A 7 -5.85 18.78 18.32
CA PHE A 7 -4.65 18.05 17.91
C PHE A 7 -4.83 16.55 17.65
N LEU A 8 -6.07 16.03 17.72
CA LEU A 8 -6.35 14.59 17.75
C LEU A 8 -7.07 14.01 16.52
N HIS A 9 -7.07 14.69 15.37
CA HIS A 9 -7.43 14.02 14.12
C HIS A 9 -6.33 14.11 13.03
N PRO A 10 -5.08 13.69 13.31
CA PRO A 10 -4.11 13.46 12.23
C PRO A 10 -4.57 12.37 11.26
N PHE A 11 -5.52 11.53 11.69
CA PHE A 11 -6.25 10.60 10.84
C PHE A 11 -7.67 11.10 10.66
N GLY A 12 -7.95 11.73 9.52
CA GLY A 12 -9.33 12.07 9.17
C GLY A 12 -10.19 10.81 9.17
N MET A 13 -11.33 10.84 9.87
CA MET A 13 -12.38 9.82 9.80
C MET A 13 -12.63 9.26 8.38
N PRO A 14 -12.64 10.07 7.29
CA PRO A 14 -12.81 9.53 5.94
C PRO A 14 -11.72 8.54 5.49
N ARG A 15 -10.46 8.72 5.91
CA ARG A 15 -9.36 7.80 5.52
C ARG A 15 -9.53 6.44 6.18
N MET A 16 -9.86 6.42 7.47
CA MET A 16 -10.10 5.18 8.21
C MET A 16 -11.32 4.44 7.67
N ALA A 17 -12.40 5.17 7.34
CA ALA A 17 -13.56 4.59 6.70
C ALA A 17 -13.23 3.97 5.34
N ALA A 18 -12.40 4.64 4.51
CA ALA A 18 -11.95 4.13 3.23
C ALA A 18 -11.10 2.84 3.38
N TYR A 19 -10.18 2.79 4.35
CA TYR A 19 -9.38 1.59 4.63
C TYR A 19 -10.23 0.44 5.13
N ALA A 20 -11.17 0.70 6.05
CA ALA A 20 -12.07 -0.33 6.55
C ALA A 20 -12.97 -0.88 5.44
N ALA A 21 -13.50 -0.02 4.58
CA ALA A 21 -14.29 -0.42 3.41
C ALA A 21 -13.46 -1.25 2.42
N GLY A 22 -12.24 -0.80 2.08
CA GLY A 22 -11.32 -1.54 1.21
C GLY A 22 -10.92 -2.90 1.79
N LEU A 23 -10.65 -2.97 3.10
CA LEU A 23 -10.35 -4.21 3.81
C LEU A 23 -11.53 -5.19 3.77
N LEU A 24 -12.74 -4.71 4.08
CA LEU A 24 -13.96 -5.54 4.07
C LEU A 24 -14.24 -6.09 2.67
N LEU A 25 -14.21 -5.24 1.64
CA LEU A 25 -14.41 -5.65 0.25
C LEU A 25 -13.35 -6.65 -0.21
N SER A 26 -12.08 -6.42 0.16
CA SER A 26 -10.98 -7.32 -0.16
C SER A 26 -11.13 -8.67 0.50
N PHE A 27 -11.57 -8.70 1.75
CA PHE A 27 -11.82 -9.95 2.48
C PHE A 27 -12.94 -10.76 1.83
N ILE A 28 -14.05 -10.12 1.48
CA ILE A 28 -15.16 -10.78 0.77
C ILE A 28 -14.68 -11.33 -0.57
N ALA A 29 -13.98 -10.51 -1.36
CA ALA A 29 -13.45 -10.92 -2.66
C ALA A 29 -12.44 -12.08 -2.52
N PHE A 30 -11.55 -12.04 -1.53
CA PHE A 30 -10.60 -13.11 -1.22
C PHE A 30 -11.32 -14.43 -0.92
N VAL A 31 -12.34 -14.42 -0.06
CA VAL A 31 -13.13 -15.62 0.26
C VAL A 31 -13.84 -16.17 -0.98
N MET A 32 -14.38 -15.30 -1.83
CA MET A 32 -14.99 -15.72 -3.10
C MET A 32 -13.99 -16.38 -4.04
N TRP A 33 -12.78 -15.82 -4.19
CA TRP A 33 -11.73 -16.41 -5.00
C TRP A 33 -11.24 -17.75 -4.44
N CYS A 34 -11.14 -17.89 -3.11
CA CYS A 34 -10.82 -19.17 -2.46
C CYS A 34 -11.87 -20.24 -2.79
N HIS A 35 -13.15 -19.87 -2.71
CA HIS A 35 -14.24 -20.77 -3.04
C HIS A 35 -14.21 -21.18 -4.52
N LEU A 36 -13.94 -20.26 -5.44
CA LEU A 36 -13.80 -20.58 -6.86
C LEU A 36 -12.63 -21.54 -7.11
N VAL A 37 -11.45 -21.26 -6.56
CA VAL A 37 -10.29 -22.16 -6.71
C VAL A 37 -10.58 -23.56 -6.17
N HIS A 38 -11.30 -23.67 -5.05
CA HIS A 38 -11.75 -24.95 -4.53
C HIS A 38 -12.71 -25.68 -5.51
N LEU A 39 -13.72 -24.98 -6.05
CA LEU A 39 -14.63 -25.56 -7.04
C LEU A 39 -13.90 -26.03 -8.31
N PHE A 40 -12.90 -25.28 -8.77
CA PHE A 40 -12.10 -25.65 -9.94
C PHE A 40 -11.17 -26.82 -9.65
N HIS A 41 -10.61 -26.91 -8.45
CA HIS A 41 -9.79 -28.05 -8.04
C HIS A 41 -10.57 -29.36 -8.04
N ASP A 42 -11.84 -29.33 -7.60
CA ASP A 42 -12.67 -30.53 -7.53
C ASP A 42 -13.22 -30.96 -8.90
N SER A 43 -13.34 -30.03 -9.85
CA SER A 43 -13.96 -30.28 -11.15
C SER A 43 -12.98 -30.40 -12.32
N TRP A 44 -11.78 -29.80 -12.24
CA TRP A 44 -10.80 -29.72 -13.33
C TRP A 44 -9.37 -30.00 -12.83
N TYR A 45 -8.52 -30.57 -13.70
CA TYR A 45 -7.13 -30.92 -13.41
C TYR A 45 -6.16 -29.73 -13.27
N GLY A 46 -6.62 -28.58 -12.78
CA GLY A 46 -5.76 -27.41 -12.53
C GLY A 46 -6.52 -26.10 -12.41
N SER A 47 -6.07 -25.24 -11.48
CA SER A 47 -6.60 -23.88 -11.34
C SER A 47 -5.91 -22.93 -12.33
N PRO A 48 -6.66 -22.12 -13.10
CA PRO A 48 -6.07 -21.16 -14.03
C PRO A 48 -5.22 -20.13 -13.29
N SER A 49 -4.11 -19.72 -13.91
CA SER A 49 -3.14 -18.79 -13.32
C SER A 49 -3.75 -17.43 -12.95
N SER A 50 -4.79 -16.99 -13.65
CA SER A 50 -5.55 -15.78 -13.37
C SER A 50 -6.23 -15.81 -11.99
N PHE A 51 -6.77 -16.97 -11.57
CA PHE A 51 -7.40 -17.10 -10.24
C PHE A 51 -6.37 -17.12 -9.12
N ASN A 52 -5.22 -17.78 -9.35
CA ASN A 52 -4.12 -17.77 -8.39
C ASN A 52 -3.57 -16.34 -8.18
N PHE A 53 -3.49 -15.55 -9.26
CA PHE A 53 -3.11 -14.13 -9.17
C PHE A 53 -4.15 -13.31 -8.40
N ALA A 54 -5.46 -13.53 -8.62
CA ALA A 54 -6.52 -12.87 -7.86
C ALA A 54 -6.49 -13.23 -6.36
N LEU A 55 -6.17 -14.48 -6.02
CA LEU A 55 -5.94 -14.90 -4.62
C LEU A 55 -4.76 -14.18 -3.98
N PHE A 56 -3.64 -14.08 -4.69
CA PHE A 56 -2.47 -13.35 -4.23
C PHE A 56 -2.81 -11.87 -3.99
N ALA A 57 -3.49 -11.23 -4.95
CA ALA A 57 -3.94 -9.84 -4.83
C ALA A 57 -4.88 -9.66 -3.62
N GLY A 58 -5.83 -10.56 -3.43
CA GLY A 58 -6.75 -10.56 -2.30
C GLY A 58 -6.03 -10.70 -0.96
N LEU A 59 -5.12 -11.66 -0.82
CA LEU A 59 -4.33 -11.85 0.41
C LEU A 59 -3.45 -10.64 0.71
N PHE A 60 -2.75 -10.11 -0.30
CA PHE A 60 -1.93 -8.90 -0.16
C PHE A 60 -2.76 -7.70 0.27
N ALA A 61 -3.95 -7.50 -0.32
CA ALA A 61 -4.85 -6.42 0.02
C ALA A 61 -5.45 -6.55 1.43
N VAL A 62 -5.77 -7.77 1.87
CA VAL A 62 -6.23 -8.04 3.25
C VAL A 62 -5.12 -7.74 4.26
N LEU A 63 -3.90 -8.22 4.02
CA LEU A 63 -2.75 -7.92 4.89
C LEU A 63 -2.43 -6.43 4.93
N THR A 64 -2.47 -5.77 3.76
CA THR A 64 -2.26 -4.32 3.64
C THR A 64 -3.35 -3.54 4.36
N GLY A 65 -4.62 -3.86 4.13
CA GLY A 65 -5.75 -3.22 4.79
C GLY A 65 -5.72 -3.42 6.30
N LEU A 66 -5.37 -4.63 6.76
CA LEU A 66 -5.20 -4.93 8.18
C LEU A 66 -4.07 -4.08 8.77
N GLN A 67 -2.90 -4.03 8.12
CA GLN A 67 -1.77 -3.19 8.55
C GLN A 67 -2.15 -1.71 8.67
N LEU A 68 -2.90 -1.18 7.70
CA LEU A 68 -3.36 0.21 7.68
C LEU A 68 -4.38 0.51 8.78
N VAL A 69 -5.34 -0.39 9.01
CA VAL A 69 -6.34 -0.25 10.07
C VAL A 69 -5.72 -0.41 11.46
N LEU A 70 -4.71 -1.28 11.61
CA LEU A 70 -4.04 -1.53 12.91
C LEU A 70 -3.04 -0.44 13.29
N SER A 71 -2.49 0.28 12.31
CA SER A 71 -1.54 1.39 12.52
C SER A 71 -1.93 2.37 13.65
N PRO A 72 -3.13 2.99 13.65
CA PRO A 72 -3.53 3.91 14.73
C PRO A 72 -3.62 3.24 16.11
N PHE A 73 -4.05 1.97 16.16
CA PHE A 73 -4.18 1.22 17.42
C PHE A 73 -2.81 0.90 18.02
N ILE A 74 -1.84 0.52 17.18
CA ILE A 74 -0.47 0.23 17.59
C ILE A 74 0.19 1.49 18.15
N HIS A 75 -0.03 2.65 17.50
CA HIS A 75 0.49 3.93 18.00
C HIS A 75 -0.02 4.26 19.40
N HIS A 76 -1.30 4.04 19.67
CA HIS A 76 -1.88 4.31 20.99
C HIS A 76 -1.36 3.34 22.07
N ARG A 77 -1.15 2.07 21.73
CA ARG A 77 -0.77 1.03 22.70
C ARG A 77 0.72 1.00 23.03
N VAL A 78 1.59 1.21 22.03
CA VAL A 78 3.00 0.83 22.14
C VAL A 78 3.90 2.00 22.56
N GLY A 79 3.45 3.26 22.45
CA GLY A 79 4.12 4.44 23.03
C GLY A 79 5.60 4.65 22.64
N SER A 80 6.11 3.89 21.66
CA SER A 80 7.54 3.68 21.47
C SER A 80 8.07 4.51 20.31
N ARG A 81 9.14 5.28 20.57
CA ARG A 81 9.90 6.06 19.58
C ARG A 81 10.40 5.23 18.38
N ALA A 82 10.36 3.91 18.45
CA ALA A 82 10.70 3.03 17.34
C ALA A 82 9.65 3.05 16.20
N THR A 83 8.36 3.30 16.49
CA THR A 83 7.31 3.29 15.46
C THR A 83 7.28 4.57 14.62
N SER A 84 7.93 5.64 15.07
CA SER A 84 8.07 6.90 14.32
C SER A 84 8.76 6.72 12.95
N SER A 85 9.59 5.69 12.81
CA SER A 85 10.33 5.42 11.56
C SER A 85 9.57 4.51 10.59
N LEU A 86 8.69 3.63 11.11
CA LEU A 86 7.99 2.63 10.30
C LEU A 86 6.76 3.20 9.57
N VAL A 87 6.13 4.25 10.11
CA VAL A 87 4.96 4.89 9.50
C VAL A 87 5.39 6.12 8.71
N HIS A 88 6.27 5.91 7.74
CA HIS A 88 6.52 6.92 6.74
C HIS A 88 5.26 7.07 5.86
N PRO A 89 4.76 8.29 5.60
CA PRO A 89 3.59 8.50 4.73
C PRO A 89 3.80 7.94 3.32
N ILE A 90 5.06 7.76 2.91
CA ILE A 90 5.46 7.15 1.65
C ILE A 90 5.12 5.65 1.64
N THR A 91 5.36 4.91 2.72
CA THR A 91 5.07 3.46 2.77
C THR A 91 3.57 3.20 2.77
N GLU A 92 2.80 4.02 3.50
CA GLU A 92 1.33 4.01 3.46
C GLU A 92 0.81 4.19 2.03
N THR A 93 1.30 5.22 1.34
CA THR A 93 0.89 5.52 -0.04
C THR A 93 1.31 4.43 -1.01
N ALA A 94 2.53 3.90 -0.88
CA ALA A 94 3.03 2.82 -1.72
C ALA A 94 2.21 1.53 -1.57
N LEU A 95 1.85 1.14 -0.34
CA LEU A 95 1.04 -0.05 -0.07
C LEU A 95 -0.37 0.07 -0.67
N VAL A 96 -1.03 1.22 -0.49
CA VAL A 96 -2.36 1.47 -1.08
C VAL A 96 -2.27 1.50 -2.61
N ALA A 97 -1.22 2.09 -3.17
CA ALA A 97 -1.01 2.11 -4.63
C ALA A 97 -0.81 0.70 -5.21
N LEU A 98 0.02 -0.13 -4.56
CA LEU A 98 0.22 -1.53 -4.97
C LEU A 98 -1.07 -2.34 -4.85
N ALA A 99 -1.82 -2.19 -3.77
CA ALA A 99 -3.12 -2.86 -3.60
C ALA A 99 -4.11 -2.45 -4.71
N THR A 100 -4.15 -1.16 -5.05
CA THR A 100 -4.97 -0.64 -6.15
C THR A 100 -4.57 -1.26 -7.49
N LEU A 101 -3.27 -1.31 -7.79
CA LEU A 101 -2.75 -1.86 -9.04
C LEU A 101 -2.99 -3.37 -9.15
N PHE A 102 -2.78 -4.13 -8.07
CA PHE A 102 -3.06 -5.56 -8.07
C PHE A 102 -4.54 -5.87 -8.26
N TRP A 103 -5.44 -5.13 -7.61
CA TRP A 103 -6.87 -5.32 -7.85
C TRP A 103 -7.30 -4.97 -9.27
N PHE A 104 -6.72 -3.92 -9.86
CA PHE A 104 -6.96 -3.58 -11.27
C PHE A 104 -6.52 -4.73 -12.19
N CYS A 105 -5.27 -5.19 -12.04
CA CYS A 105 -4.75 -6.30 -12.84
C CYS A 105 -5.56 -7.58 -12.64
N ALA A 106 -5.98 -7.88 -11.40
CA ALA A 106 -6.76 -9.07 -11.10
C ALA A 106 -8.15 -9.01 -11.74
N ALA A 107 -8.82 -7.85 -11.68
CA ALA A 107 -10.12 -7.65 -12.31
C ALA A 107 -10.05 -7.78 -13.83
N VAL A 108 -9.02 -7.21 -14.48
CA VAL A 108 -8.83 -7.32 -15.93
C VAL A 108 -8.48 -8.76 -16.34
N ALA A 109 -7.53 -9.40 -15.66
CA ALA A 109 -7.11 -10.76 -15.98
C ALA A 109 -8.26 -11.77 -15.84
N THR A 110 -9.09 -11.62 -14.81
CA THR A 110 -10.23 -12.52 -14.58
C THR A 110 -11.41 -12.21 -15.51
N ALA A 111 -11.65 -10.95 -15.85
CA ALA A 111 -12.65 -10.57 -16.85
C ALA A 111 -12.29 -11.10 -18.25
N ALA A 112 -11.02 -11.00 -18.64
CA ALA A 112 -10.54 -11.53 -19.91
C ALA A 112 -10.65 -13.06 -19.99
N TYR A 113 -10.47 -13.75 -18.87
CA TYR A 113 -10.59 -15.20 -18.81
C TYR A 113 -12.03 -15.69 -18.91
N VAL A 114 -12.99 -15.03 -18.24
CA VAL A 114 -14.39 -15.47 -18.23
C VAL A 114 -15.09 -15.18 -19.57
N GLY A 115 -14.83 -14.04 -20.19
CA GLY A 115 -15.49 -13.65 -21.45
C GLY A 115 -17.03 -13.53 -21.34
N VAL A 116 -17.68 -13.08 -22.41
CA VAL A 116 -19.16 -12.92 -22.52
C VAL A 116 -19.57 -13.45 -23.91
N PRO A 117 -20.71 -14.16 -24.15
CA PRO A 117 -21.89 -14.44 -23.30
C PRO A 117 -22.34 -15.93 -23.24
N HIS A 118 -23.24 -16.21 -22.28
CA HIS A 118 -24.04 -17.44 -22.06
C HIS A 118 -23.54 -18.38 -20.95
N CYS A 119 -23.84 -17.99 -19.71
CA CYS A 119 -23.60 -18.80 -18.53
C CYS A 119 -24.87 -19.48 -18.02
N VAL A 120 -24.94 -20.80 -18.24
CA VAL A 120 -26.06 -21.65 -17.79
C VAL A 120 -25.81 -22.22 -16.39
N PHE A 121 -24.54 -22.43 -16.01
CA PHE A 121 -24.16 -23.07 -14.74
C PHE A 121 -23.94 -22.07 -13.60
N SER A 122 -24.16 -22.54 -12.36
CA SER A 122 -23.99 -21.76 -11.12
C SER A 122 -22.57 -21.21 -10.94
N SER A 123 -21.54 -21.97 -11.30
CA SER A 123 -20.12 -21.57 -11.16
C SER A 123 -19.77 -20.30 -11.93
N CYS A 124 -20.40 -20.06 -13.09
CA CYS A 124 -20.15 -18.83 -13.84
C CYS A 124 -20.83 -17.62 -13.19
N ARG A 125 -22.02 -17.77 -12.59
CA ARG A 125 -22.63 -16.66 -11.84
C ARG A 125 -21.75 -16.26 -10.65
N THR A 126 -21.14 -17.24 -9.99
CA THR A 126 -20.19 -17.00 -8.91
C THR A 126 -18.92 -16.30 -9.40
N SER A 127 -18.37 -16.68 -10.55
CA SER A 127 -17.17 -16.02 -11.11
C SER A 127 -17.45 -14.58 -11.54
N GLN A 128 -18.60 -14.32 -12.16
CA GLN A 128 -19.03 -12.95 -12.51
C GLN A 128 -19.18 -12.08 -11.25
N ALA A 129 -19.76 -12.61 -10.19
CA ALA A 129 -19.86 -11.90 -8.92
C ALA A 129 -18.46 -11.61 -8.33
N ALA A 130 -17.53 -12.57 -8.33
CA ALA A 130 -16.17 -12.37 -7.84
C ALA A 130 -15.41 -11.28 -8.64
N ILE A 131 -15.61 -11.23 -9.97
CA ILE A 131 -15.07 -10.17 -10.82
C ILE A 131 -15.63 -8.80 -10.43
N ALA A 132 -16.94 -8.71 -10.19
CA ALA A 132 -17.57 -7.45 -9.76
C ALA A 132 -17.03 -6.97 -8.40
N PHE A 133 -16.87 -7.87 -7.42
CA PHE A 133 -16.24 -7.52 -6.14
C PHE A 133 -14.78 -7.10 -6.28
N SER A 134 -14.06 -7.63 -7.26
CA SER A 134 -12.68 -7.21 -7.56
C SER A 134 -12.65 -5.77 -8.07
N TRP A 135 -13.60 -5.38 -8.93
CA TRP A 135 -13.77 -3.98 -9.36
C TRP A 135 -14.15 -3.05 -8.20
N PHE A 136 -15.03 -3.49 -7.30
CA PHE A 136 -15.38 -2.69 -6.12
C PHE A 136 -14.19 -2.49 -5.18
N SER A 137 -13.38 -3.53 -4.96
CA SER A 137 -12.13 -3.42 -4.20
C SER A 137 -11.15 -2.45 -4.86
N PHE A 138 -11.00 -2.51 -6.19
CA PHE A 138 -10.19 -1.54 -6.95
C PHE A 138 -10.67 -0.10 -6.70
N ILE A 139 -11.97 0.17 -6.85
CA ILE A 139 -12.53 1.51 -6.64
C ILE A 139 -12.31 2.00 -5.20
N ALA A 140 -12.48 1.12 -4.21
CA ALA A 140 -12.29 1.47 -2.80
C ALA A 140 -10.83 1.87 -2.51
N PHE A 141 -9.84 1.11 -2.99
CA PHE A 141 -8.43 1.47 -2.81
C PHE A 141 -8.01 2.65 -3.69
N ALA A 142 -8.54 2.78 -4.91
CA ALA A 142 -8.28 3.95 -5.75
C ALA A 142 -8.79 5.23 -5.08
N PHE A 143 -9.96 5.17 -4.43
CA PHE A 143 -10.49 6.29 -3.64
C PHE A 143 -9.59 6.61 -2.44
N ALA A 144 -9.17 5.59 -1.68
CA ALA A 144 -8.24 5.78 -0.57
C ALA A 144 -6.90 6.38 -1.04
N LEU A 145 -6.36 5.92 -2.18
CA LEU A 145 -5.17 6.47 -2.81
C LEU A 145 -5.38 7.93 -3.22
N GLY A 146 -6.53 8.27 -3.78
CA GLY A 146 -6.88 9.64 -4.14
C GLY A 146 -6.88 10.59 -2.94
N LEU A 147 -7.40 10.14 -1.78
CA LEU A 147 -7.34 10.93 -0.53
C LEU A 147 -5.88 11.15 -0.08
N LEU A 148 -5.04 10.11 -0.13
CA LEU A 148 -3.62 10.20 0.23
C LEU A 148 -2.85 11.16 -0.68
N LEU A 149 -3.05 11.03 -1.99
CA LEU A 149 -2.41 11.89 -2.98
C LEU A 149 -2.86 13.34 -2.80
N ARG A 150 -4.16 13.58 -2.59
CA ARG A 150 -4.69 14.93 -2.33
C ARG A 150 -4.02 15.56 -1.12
N ASP A 151 -3.96 14.85 0.01
CA ASP A 151 -3.33 15.34 1.24
C ASP A 151 -1.85 15.69 0.97
N TRP A 152 -1.12 14.85 0.25
CA TRP A 152 0.27 15.09 -0.13
C TRP A 152 0.46 16.33 -1.01
N PHE A 153 -0.39 16.52 -2.03
CA PHE A 153 -0.32 17.68 -2.91
C PHE A 153 -0.63 18.99 -2.16
N VAL A 154 -1.61 18.98 -1.26
CA VAL A 154 -1.96 20.16 -0.44
C VAL A 154 -0.78 20.54 0.48
N HIS A 155 -0.12 19.57 1.10
CA HIS A 155 1.04 19.84 1.96
C HIS A 155 2.24 20.38 1.16
N ARG A 156 2.48 19.85 -0.06
CA ARG A 156 3.57 20.34 -0.92
C ARG A 156 3.30 21.72 -1.51
N GLY A 157 2.06 22.05 -1.87
CA GLY A 157 1.71 23.37 -2.39
C GLY A 157 2.06 24.51 -1.43
N ASN A 158 1.85 24.29 -0.13
CA ASN A 158 2.16 25.29 0.91
C ASN A 158 3.66 25.52 1.11
N LEU A 159 4.51 24.51 0.87
CA LEU A 159 5.96 24.63 0.99
C LEU A 159 6.57 25.51 -0.11
N MET A 160 5.94 25.62 -1.28
CA MET A 160 6.43 26.44 -2.39
C MET A 160 6.16 27.93 -2.19
N HIS A 161 5.15 28.33 -1.41
CA HIS A 161 4.86 29.74 -1.11
C HIS A 161 5.75 30.37 -0.03
N VAL A 162 6.46 29.56 0.76
CA VAL A 162 7.39 30.06 1.79
C VAL A 162 8.77 30.40 1.20
N ARG A 163 9.00 30.15 -0.09
CA ARG A 163 10.18 30.66 -0.79
C ARG A 163 9.99 32.15 -1.06
N ASN A 164 10.28 32.94 -0.04
CA ASN A 164 10.20 34.39 -0.01
C ASN A 164 10.86 35.00 -1.28
N PRO A 165 10.10 35.73 -2.13
CA PRO A 165 10.66 36.42 -3.29
C PRO A 165 11.55 37.61 -2.92
N ASP A 166 11.55 38.05 -1.66
CA ASP A 166 12.24 39.27 -1.26
C ASP A 166 13.77 39.10 -1.15
N GLY A 167 14.31 37.88 -1.29
CA GLY A 167 15.77 37.65 -1.27
C GLY A 167 16.45 38.04 0.06
N VAL A 168 15.70 38.55 1.03
CA VAL A 168 16.14 38.76 2.40
C VAL A 168 16.19 37.38 3.02
N ALA A 169 17.38 36.75 2.94
CA ALA A 169 17.70 35.63 3.79
C ALA A 169 17.21 35.98 5.20
N PRO A 170 16.36 35.16 5.85
CA PRO A 170 16.01 35.41 7.24
C PRO A 170 17.35 35.54 7.96
N ALA A 171 17.61 36.73 8.51
CA ALA A 171 18.78 36.99 9.31
C ALA A 171 18.87 35.82 10.27
N ALA A 172 19.94 35.02 10.15
CA ALA A 172 20.14 33.85 10.98
C ALA A 172 19.81 34.28 12.41
N PRO A 173 18.88 33.59 13.12
CA PRO A 173 18.55 33.98 14.48
C PRO A 173 19.86 34.06 15.24
N ALA A 174 20.26 35.29 15.54
CA ALA A 174 21.53 35.60 16.13
C ALA A 174 21.51 34.93 17.50
N ALA A 175 22.21 33.81 17.57
CA ALA A 175 22.51 33.06 18.77
C ALA A 175 21.29 32.60 19.58
N TYR A 176 21.40 31.36 20.02
CA TYR A 176 20.94 31.00 21.36
C TYR A 176 21.58 31.97 22.37
N GLY A 177 20.95 33.12 22.56
CA GLY A 177 20.98 33.84 23.82
C GLY A 177 20.29 32.95 24.81
N VAL A 178 21.08 32.16 25.52
CA VAL A 178 20.71 31.57 26.80
C VAL A 178 20.38 32.75 27.73
N GLU A 179 19.15 33.26 27.65
CA GLU A 179 18.57 33.99 28.77
C GLU A 179 18.32 32.95 29.85
N LYS A 180 19.34 32.79 30.70
CA LYS A 180 19.15 32.19 32.02
C LYS A 180 17.96 32.89 32.66
N PRO A 181 17.01 32.16 33.27
CA PRO A 181 16.08 32.77 34.19
C PRO A 181 16.92 33.50 35.25
N VAL A 182 16.74 34.81 35.36
CA VAL A 182 17.18 35.55 36.54
C VAL A 182 16.27 35.10 37.67
N GLU A 183 16.65 33.98 38.29
CA GLU A 183 16.17 33.61 39.60
C GLU A 183 16.77 34.61 40.58
N VAL A 184 15.92 35.50 41.10
CA VAL A 184 16.27 36.38 42.21
C VAL A 184 16.49 35.50 43.42
N GLN A 185 17.74 35.07 43.57
CA GLN A 185 18.23 34.29 44.69
C GLN A 185 18.45 35.25 45.87
N PRO A 186 17.72 35.10 47.00
CA PRO A 186 18.04 35.83 48.21
C PRO A 186 19.35 35.29 48.78
N ASN A 187 20.27 36.22 49.06
CA ASN A 187 21.57 36.01 49.69
C ASN A 187 21.61 34.87 50.71
N THR A 188 22.33 33.80 50.40
CA THR A 188 23.03 33.00 51.42
C THR A 188 24.40 32.59 50.88
N SER A 189 25.41 33.24 51.42
CA SER A 189 26.82 32.90 51.34
C SER A 189 27.09 31.50 51.88
N VAL A 190 27.60 30.57 51.07
CA VAL A 190 28.59 29.56 51.50
C VAL A 190 29.44 29.15 50.30
N ALA A 191 30.74 29.24 50.51
CA ALA A 191 31.82 28.84 49.61
C ALA A 191 31.85 27.33 49.34
N ALA A 192 32.27 26.93 48.13
CA ALA A 192 33.23 25.84 47.90
C ALA A 192 33.55 25.74 46.41
N ASP A 193 34.70 26.28 46.10
CA ASP A 193 35.49 26.11 44.88
C ASP A 193 36.09 24.69 44.84
N SER A 194 35.95 23.99 43.72
CA SER A 194 36.78 22.84 43.31
C SER A 194 36.44 22.47 41.86
N GLY A 195 37.39 22.75 40.96
CA GLY A 195 37.23 22.66 39.51
C GLY A 195 37.43 21.27 38.89
N VAL A 196 38.23 21.25 37.81
CA VAL A 196 38.49 20.19 36.81
C VAL A 196 37.54 20.33 35.58
N ALA A 197 37.93 21.00 34.48
CA ALA A 197 38.86 20.57 33.40
C ALA A 197 38.45 19.21 32.81
N SER A 198 38.46 18.86 31.53
CA SER A 198 38.91 19.36 30.21
C SER A 198 38.55 18.21 29.22
N HIS A 199 38.89 18.36 27.93
CA HIS A 199 38.87 17.37 26.82
C HIS A 199 37.55 17.35 26.01
N HIS A 200 37.45 17.93 24.80
CA HIS A 200 38.33 17.93 23.60
C HIS A 200 38.49 16.53 22.98
N ALA A 201 37.73 16.27 21.90
CA ALA A 201 37.98 15.35 20.78
C ALA A 201 36.76 15.46 19.84
N GLU A 202 36.78 16.21 18.74
CA GLU A 202 37.47 15.86 17.47
C GLU A 202 37.35 14.38 17.11
N HIS A 203 36.44 14.05 16.18
CA HIS A 203 36.67 12.92 15.30
C HIS A 203 36.21 13.22 13.87
N SER A 204 37.25 13.28 13.06
CA SER A 204 37.34 13.37 11.61
C SER A 204 36.84 12.10 10.91
N VAL A 205 36.34 12.29 9.67
CA VAL A 205 36.57 11.45 8.47
C VAL A 205 35.90 10.06 8.53
N VAL A 206 35.06 9.66 7.57
CA VAL A 206 35.47 9.06 6.28
C VAL A 206 34.37 9.29 5.25
N ALA A 207 34.76 9.85 4.11
CA ALA A 207 34.04 9.79 2.85
C ALA A 207 34.30 8.41 2.23
N ASP A 208 33.24 7.66 1.96
CA ASP A 208 33.32 6.44 1.14
C ASP A 208 32.61 6.66 -0.20
N HIS A 209 33.34 6.35 -1.26
CA HIS A 209 32.96 6.50 -2.65
C HIS A 209 31.85 5.52 -3.06
N PRO A 210 30.96 5.92 -3.97
CA PRO A 210 29.98 5.01 -4.56
C PRO A 210 30.66 4.03 -5.53
N ALA A 211 30.47 2.74 -5.30
CA ALA A 211 30.79 1.71 -6.27
C ALA A 211 29.91 1.87 -7.52
N ALA A 212 30.57 1.94 -8.67
CA ALA A 212 29.96 2.00 -9.98
C ALA A 212 29.02 0.80 -10.21
N VAL A 213 27.75 1.10 -10.51
CA VAL A 213 26.79 0.11 -11.00
C VAL A 213 27.13 -0.17 -12.47
N PRO A 214 27.41 -1.42 -12.88
CA PRO A 214 27.61 -1.76 -14.27
C PRO A 214 26.30 -1.62 -15.05
N ALA A 215 26.41 -1.04 -16.25
CA ALA A 215 25.30 -0.81 -17.17
C ALA A 215 24.58 -2.13 -17.56
N PRO A 216 23.26 -2.10 -17.76
CA PRO A 216 22.54 -3.25 -18.30
C PRO A 216 22.90 -3.45 -19.77
N HIS A 217 23.40 -4.65 -20.09
CA HIS A 217 23.50 -5.15 -21.45
C HIS A 217 22.09 -5.25 -22.07
N ALA A 218 21.78 -4.39 -23.04
CA ALA A 218 21.10 -4.82 -24.26
C ALA A 218 22.18 -5.39 -25.20
N PRO A 219 21.90 -6.20 -26.25
CA PRO A 219 20.62 -6.56 -26.88
C PRO A 219 20.51 -8.07 -27.26
N GLN A 220 19.35 -8.49 -27.80
CA GLN A 220 19.16 -9.41 -28.95
C GLN A 220 17.70 -9.92 -28.89
N ASP A 221 16.81 -9.40 -29.72
CA ASP A 221 16.49 -9.88 -31.08
C ASP A 221 16.21 -11.38 -31.20
N SER A 222 15.22 -11.67 -32.06
CA SER A 222 14.83 -12.98 -32.61
C SER A 222 14.11 -13.95 -31.67
N HIS A 223 12.78 -13.95 -31.73
CA HIS A 223 12.05 -14.90 -32.56
C HIS A 223 10.55 -14.60 -32.47
N ALA A 224 10.03 -13.88 -33.47
CA ALA A 224 8.61 -13.94 -33.80
C ALA A 224 8.34 -15.37 -34.28
N VAL A 225 7.76 -16.19 -33.41
CA VAL A 225 7.21 -17.49 -33.79
C VAL A 225 5.93 -17.19 -34.57
N PRO A 226 5.83 -17.57 -35.85
CA PRO A 226 4.57 -17.47 -36.58
C PRO A 226 3.56 -18.40 -35.89
N MET A 227 2.48 -17.80 -35.40
CA MET A 227 1.31 -18.55 -34.93
C MET A 227 0.78 -19.36 -36.11
N PRO A 228 0.71 -20.70 -36.02
CA PRO A 228 0.09 -21.49 -37.06
C PRO A 228 -1.40 -21.14 -37.12
N GLU A 229 -1.86 -20.71 -38.30
CA GLU A 229 -3.27 -20.73 -38.68
C GLU A 229 -3.76 -22.18 -38.57
N THR A 230 -4.28 -22.56 -37.40
CA THR A 230 -5.10 -23.76 -37.28
C THR A 230 -6.46 -23.45 -37.89
N SER A 231 -6.56 -23.71 -39.20
CA SER A 231 -7.80 -23.96 -39.90
C SER A 231 -8.67 -24.92 -39.06
N PRO A 232 -9.90 -24.56 -38.69
CA PRO A 232 -10.78 -25.47 -37.97
C PRO A 232 -11.32 -26.50 -38.96
N ASP A 233 -10.60 -27.61 -39.07
CA ASP A 233 -11.06 -28.80 -39.76
C ASP A 233 -12.26 -29.34 -38.99
N THR A 234 -13.44 -29.00 -39.52
CA THR A 234 -14.75 -29.34 -38.96
C THR A 234 -15.06 -30.78 -39.33
N SER A 235 -14.30 -31.70 -38.75
CA SER A 235 -14.43 -33.14 -39.01
C SER A 235 -14.85 -33.85 -37.73
N HIS A 236 -16.17 -34.02 -37.58
CA HIS A 236 -16.81 -35.11 -36.85
C HIS A 236 -16.27 -35.42 -35.44
N MET A 237 -16.61 -34.57 -34.46
CA MET A 237 -16.62 -35.00 -33.07
C MET A 237 -17.99 -35.61 -32.76
N THR A 238 -18.10 -36.92 -32.98
CA THR A 238 -19.23 -37.75 -32.59
C THR A 238 -19.46 -37.60 -31.09
N MET A 239 -20.60 -37.05 -30.69
CA MET A 239 -20.95 -36.90 -29.27
C MET A 239 -20.98 -38.28 -28.58
N PRO A 240 -20.25 -38.46 -27.46
CA PRO A 240 -20.40 -39.65 -26.65
C PRO A 240 -21.78 -39.67 -25.98
N GLU A 241 -22.37 -40.85 -26.03
CA GLU A 241 -23.70 -41.22 -25.54
C GLU A 241 -23.96 -40.78 -24.09
N PRO A 242 -25.14 -40.22 -23.78
CA PRO A 242 -25.47 -39.77 -22.43
C PRO A 242 -25.54 -40.97 -21.48
N ARG A 243 -24.72 -40.96 -20.42
CA ARG A 243 -24.84 -41.95 -19.35
C ARG A 243 -26.18 -41.78 -18.63
N PRO A 244 -26.93 -42.88 -18.39
CA PRO A 244 -28.20 -42.81 -17.70
C PRO A 244 -28.00 -42.37 -16.24
N ASN A 245 -28.92 -41.49 -15.82
CA ASN A 245 -29.11 -40.98 -14.47
C ASN A 245 -28.90 -42.05 -13.39
N TYR A 246 -27.99 -41.79 -12.46
CA TYR A 246 -28.08 -42.39 -11.13
C TYR A 246 -29.21 -41.68 -10.38
N GLN A 247 -30.32 -42.40 -10.19
CA GLN A 247 -31.35 -42.04 -9.23
C GLN A 247 -31.01 -42.61 -7.84
N ALA A 248 -31.30 -41.77 -6.84
CA ALA A 248 -31.31 -41.97 -5.39
C ALA A 248 -29.96 -41.92 -4.67
#